data_AF-C4JHN7-F1
#
_entry.id   AF-C4JHN7-F1
#
_cell.length_a   1.000
_cell.length_b   1.000
_cell.length_c   1.000
_cell.angle_alpha   90.00
_cell.angle_beta   90.00
_cell.angle_gamma   90.00
#
_symmetry.space_group_name_H-M   'P 1'
#
loop_
_entity.id
_entity.type
_entity.pdbx_description
1 polymer ?
#
loop_
_entity_poly.entity_id
_entity_poly.type
_entity_poly.pdbx_seq_one_letter_code
_entity_poly.pdbx_strand_id
1 'polypeptide(L)'
;MSFFTPDRGLTTTVDGVSVTGLQAKEALTRHSSLAIYGNTDPFTAVRKLRKWSQELSSMPNSQFRFLEINGAGHFWREDGTESLMRNAIRGYI
;
A
#
# COMPACT_ATOMS: atom_id res chain seq x y z
N MET A 1 17.17 -16.58 6.36
CA MET A 1 16.39 -16.81 5.13
C MET A 1 15.76 -15.49 4.70
N SER A 2 16.12 -14.98 3.53
CA SER A 2 15.55 -13.74 2.99
C SER A 2 14.37 -14.10 2.10
N PHE A 3 13.15 -13.71 2.50
CA PHE A 3 11.91 -13.97 1.75
C PHE A 3 11.56 -12.84 0.77
N PHE A 4 12.48 -11.90 0.53
CA PHE A 4 12.28 -10.86 -0.47
C PHE A 4 12.85 -11.33 -1.80
N THR A 5 12.02 -11.97 -2.60
CA THR A 5 12.25 -12.09 -4.04
C THR A 5 12.44 -10.66 -4.58
N PRO A 6 13.50 -10.36 -5.34
CA PRO A 6 13.60 -9.05 -5.97
C PRO A 6 12.35 -8.85 -6.83
N ASP A 7 11.73 -7.68 -6.69
CA ASP A 7 10.59 -7.21 -7.49
C ASP A 7 11.03 -7.12 -8.96
N ARG A 8 11.06 -8.27 -9.64
CA ARG A 8 11.32 -8.35 -11.07
C ARG A 8 10.02 -7.96 -11.73
N GLY A 9 10.00 -6.76 -12.32
CA GLY A 9 8.86 -6.27 -13.09
C GLY A 9 8.30 -7.39 -13.94
N LEU A 10 6.99 -7.62 -13.84
CA LEU A 10 6.33 -8.74 -14.48
C LEU A 10 6.43 -8.53 -15.99
N THR A 11 7.34 -9.26 -16.65
CA THR A 11 7.42 -9.27 -18.11
C THR A 11 6.40 -10.26 -18.64
N THR A 12 5.50 -9.76 -19.49
CA THR A 12 4.50 -10.57 -20.20
C THR A 12 4.60 -10.30 -21.70
N THR A 13 4.08 -11.20 -22.51
CA THR A 13 4.03 -11.02 -23.96
C THR A 13 2.60 -10.71 -24.38
N VAL A 14 2.40 -9.56 -25.03
CA VAL A 14 1.11 -9.15 -25.61
C VAL A 14 1.31 -9.03 -27.11
N ASP A 15 0.56 -9.80 -27.91
CA ASP A 15 0.66 -9.83 -29.38
C ASP A 15 2.09 -10.05 -29.92
N GLY A 16 2.87 -10.89 -29.24
CA GLY A 16 4.26 -11.17 -29.62
C GLY A 16 5.26 -10.10 -29.15
N VAL A 17 4.81 -9.03 -28.50
CA VAL A 17 5.66 -7.97 -27.94
C VAL A 17 5.88 -8.19 -26.45
N SER A 18 7.13 -8.22 -26.01
CA SER A 18 7.48 -8.26 -24.58
C SER A 18 7.20 -6.91 -23.93
N VAL A 19 6.24 -6.89 -23.00
CA VAL A 19 5.88 -5.73 -22.19
C VAL A 19 6.33 -6.00 -20.75
N THR A 20 7.12 -5.08 -20.19
CA THR A 20 7.53 -5.14 -18.78
C THR A 20 6.70 -4.15 -17.98
N GLY A 21 5.95 -4.67 -16.99
CA GLY A 21 5.21 -3.83 -16.05
C GLY A 21 6.15 -3.00 -15.17
N LEU A 22 5.63 -1.89 -14.63
CA LEU A 22 6.34 -1.11 -13.61
C LEU A 22 6.65 -1.99 -12.40
N GLN A 23 7.78 -1.72 -11.74
CA GLN A 23 8.02 -2.27 -10.41
C GLN A 23 6.91 -1.82 -9.46
N ALA A 24 6.55 -2.64 -8.48
CA ALA A 24 5.43 -2.37 -7.57
C ALA A 24 5.57 -1.01 -6.87
N LYS A 25 6.79 -0.67 -6.42
CA LYS A 25 7.10 0.64 -5.83
C LYS A 25 6.87 1.80 -6.79
N GLU A 26 7.16 1.62 -8.06
CA GLU A 26 7.03 2.66 -9.09
C GLU A 26 5.57 2.83 -9.47
N ALA A 27 4.82 1.74 -9.62
CA ALA A 27 3.38 1.78 -9.84
C ALA A 27 2.66 2.53 -8.71
N LEU A 28 2.97 2.20 -7.45
CA LEU A 28 2.34 2.81 -6.28
C LEU A 28 2.67 4.28 -6.09
N THR A 29 3.86 4.73 -6.49
CA THR A 29 4.26 6.14 -6.34
C THR A 29 3.87 6.99 -7.55
N ARG A 30 3.84 6.42 -8.76
CA ARG A 30 3.46 7.14 -9.98
C ARG A 30 1.96 7.37 -10.11
N HIS A 31 1.15 6.46 -9.58
CA HIS A 31 -0.31 6.55 -9.63
C HIS A 31 -0.87 6.99 -8.28
N SER A 32 -2.01 7.69 -8.31
CA SER A 32 -2.78 7.96 -7.10
C SER A 32 -3.09 6.62 -6.43
N SER A 33 -2.45 6.38 -5.28
CA SER A 33 -2.61 5.17 -4.48
C SER A 33 -2.80 5.53 -3.01
N LEU A 34 -3.78 4.92 -2.34
CA LEU A 34 -4.01 5.08 -0.90
C LEU A 34 -3.86 3.73 -0.18
N ALA A 35 -2.96 3.67 0.80
CA ALA A 35 -2.85 2.55 1.73
C ALA A 35 -3.52 2.89 3.07
N ILE A 36 -4.47 2.07 3.53
CA ILE A 36 -5.10 2.22 4.84
C ILE A 36 -4.78 0.98 5.65
N TYR A 37 -4.27 1.15 6.87
CA TYR A 37 -3.94 0.03 7.74
C TYR A 37 -4.20 0.37 9.21
N GLY A 38 -4.43 -0.69 9.99
CA GLY A 38 -4.62 -0.59 11.43
C GLY A 38 -3.33 -0.82 12.22
N ASN A 39 -3.22 -0.24 13.42
CA ASN A 39 -2.04 -0.40 14.26
C ASN A 39 -2.11 -1.57 15.26
N THR A 40 -3.27 -2.22 15.38
CA THR A 40 -3.51 -3.41 16.21
C THR A 40 -3.72 -4.68 15.37
N ASP A 41 -3.39 -4.65 14.07
CA ASP A 41 -3.45 -5.83 13.20
C ASP A 41 -2.39 -6.88 13.62
N PRO A 42 -2.79 -8.10 14.01
CA PRO A 42 -1.86 -9.15 14.41
C PRO A 42 -1.12 -9.80 13.23
N PHE A 43 -1.59 -9.64 11.99
CA PHE A 43 -1.01 -10.24 10.79
C PHE A 43 0.02 -9.31 10.13
N THR A 44 -0.15 -7.99 10.29
CA THR A 44 0.74 -7.00 9.68
C THR A 44 1.50 -6.22 10.73
N ALA A 45 2.84 -6.27 10.69
CA ALA A 45 3.66 -5.54 11.63
C ALA A 45 3.59 -4.03 11.34
N VAL A 46 2.85 -3.27 12.15
CA VAL A 46 2.65 -1.82 11.98
C VAL A 46 3.95 -1.04 11.79
N ARG A 47 5.03 -1.43 12.49
CA ARG A 47 6.35 -0.79 12.33
C ARG A 47 6.90 -0.90 10.91
N LYS A 48 6.67 -2.03 10.23
CA LYS A 48 7.07 -2.23 8.83
C LYS A 48 6.20 -1.41 7.90
N LEU A 49 4.89 -1.36 8.14
CA LEU A 49 3.95 -0.57 7.34
C LEU A 49 4.23 0.93 7.44
N ARG A 50 4.50 1.45 8.65
CA ARG A 50 4.91 2.85 8.85
C ARG A 50 6.17 3.18 8.05
N LYS A 51 7.22 2.36 8.18
CA LYS A 51 8.47 2.58 7.43
C LYS A 51 8.24 2.54 5.92
N TRP A 52 7.58 1.51 5.43
CA TRP A 52 7.29 1.32 4.01
C TRP A 52 6.45 2.47 3.42
N SER A 53 5.38 2.86 4.11
CA SER A 53 4.49 3.93 3.64
C SER A 53 5.18 5.31 3.67
N GLN A 54 5.98 5.59 4.70
CA GLN A 54 6.82 6.78 4.77
C GLN A 54 7.83 6.81 3.62
N GLU A 55 8.54 5.70 3.37
CA GLU A 55 9.47 5.56 2.24
C GLU A 55 8.79 5.88 0.91
N LEU A 56 7.63 5.30 0.61
CA LEU A 56 6.91 5.56 -0.64
C LEU A 56 6.37 7.00 -0.74
N SER A 57 5.81 7.54 0.34
CA SER A 57 5.26 8.91 0.34
C SER A 57 6.33 10.00 0.20
N SER A 58 7.57 9.72 0.63
CA SER A 58 8.69 10.66 0.59
C SER A 58 9.44 10.65 -0.75
N MET A 59 9.10 9.76 -1.67
CA MET A 59 9.70 9.75 -3.00
C MET A 59 9.32 11.02 -3.78
N PRO A 60 10.23 11.56 -4.61
CA PRO A 60 9.93 12.73 -5.45
C PRO A 60 8.71 12.49 -6.35
N ASN A 61 7.80 13.47 -6.38
CA ASN A 61 6.55 13.41 -7.16
C ASN A 61 5.64 12.22 -6.85
N SER A 62 5.80 11.60 -5.66
CA SER A 62 4.95 10.49 -5.25
C SER A 62 3.50 10.92 -5.06
N GLN A 63 2.58 10.20 -5.69
CA GLN A 63 1.14 10.33 -5.47
C GLN A 63 0.63 9.35 -4.40
N PHE A 64 1.53 8.58 -3.78
CA PHE A 64 1.20 7.62 -2.74
C PHE A 64 0.81 8.34 -1.45
N ARG A 65 -0.37 7.99 -0.91
CA ARG A 65 -0.86 8.44 0.39
C ARG A 65 -1.08 7.24 1.30
N PHE A 66 -1.03 7.47 2.59
CA PHE A 66 -1.34 6.44 3.57
C PHE A 66 -2.08 7.00 4.78
N LEU A 67 -2.86 6.15 5.43
CA LEU A 67 -3.54 6.45 6.68
C LEU A 67 -3.40 5.25 7.63
N GLU A 68 -2.88 5.53 8.82
CA GLU A 68 -2.93 4.61 9.94
C GLU A 68 -4.16 4.90 10.80
N ILE A 69 -4.98 3.88 11.06
CA ILE A 69 -6.14 3.99 11.95
C ILE A 69 -5.80 3.34 13.29
N ASN A 70 -5.84 4.15 14.34
CA ASN A 70 -5.55 3.70 15.70
C ASN A 70 -6.65 2.74 16.19
N GLY A 71 -6.25 1.63 16.80
CA GLY A 71 -7.15 0.60 17.33
C GLY A 71 -7.76 -0.33 16.28
N ALA A 72 -7.51 -0.09 14.99
CA ALA A 72 -7.99 -0.98 13.93
C ALA A 72 -7.14 -2.25 13.85
N GLY A 73 -7.82 -3.39 13.91
CA GLY A 73 -7.27 -4.69 13.58
C GLY A 73 -7.50 -5.03 12.11
N HIS A 74 -7.13 -6.26 11.73
CA HIS A 74 -7.24 -6.74 10.34
C HIS A 74 -8.66 -6.70 9.77
N PHE A 75 -9.66 -6.89 10.63
CA PHE A 75 -11.06 -7.05 10.24
C PHE A 75 -11.90 -5.78 10.39
N TRP A 76 -11.32 -4.67 10.86
CA TRP A 76 -12.02 -3.38 11.07
C TRP A 76 -13.27 -3.50 11.96
N ARG A 77 -13.27 -4.44 12.92
CA ARG A 77 -14.44 -4.73 13.77
C ARG A 77 -14.47 -3.89 15.04
N GLU A 78 -13.36 -3.25 15.35
CA GLU A 78 -13.24 -2.38 16.50
C GLU A 78 -14.11 -1.13 16.29
N ASP A 79 -14.67 -0.63 17.39
CA ASP A 79 -15.68 0.43 17.36
C ASP A 79 -15.21 1.64 16.53
N GLY A 80 -16.03 2.05 15.57
CA GLY A 80 -15.76 3.19 14.68
C GLY A 80 -14.67 2.97 13.61
N THR A 81 -13.86 1.91 13.67
CA THR A 81 -12.70 1.75 12.77
C THR A 81 -13.09 1.52 11.30
N GLU A 82 -14.13 0.72 11.04
CA GLU A 82 -14.70 0.57 9.69
C GLU A 82 -15.19 1.91 9.13
N SER A 83 -15.88 2.70 9.96
CA SER A 83 -16.41 4.01 9.54
C SER A 83 -15.29 4.98 9.19
N LEU A 84 -14.20 5.01 9.97
CA LEU A 84 -13.01 5.80 9.68
C LEU A 84 -12.37 5.37 8.35
N MET A 85 -12.19 4.06 8.13
CA MET A 85 -11.65 3.51 6.89
C MET A 85 -12.51 3.89 5.68
N ARG A 86 -13.84 3.74 5.77
CA ARG A 86 -14.77 4.13 4.70
C ARG A 86 -14.75 5.62 4.41
N ASN A 87 -14.65 6.46 5.44
CA ASN A 87 -14.57 7.90 5.26
C ASN A 87 -13.27 8.31 4.57
N ALA A 88 -12.15 7.66 4.90
CA ALA A 88 -10.88 7.87 4.22
C ALA A 88 -10.96 7.52 2.73
N ILE A 89 -11.61 6.40 2.37
CA ILE A 89 -11.86 6.04 0.97
C ILE A 89 -12.74 7.09 0.28
N ARG A 90 -13.83 7.52 0.91
CA ARG A 90 -14.75 8.53 0.34
C ARG A 90 -14.12 9.89 0.13
N GLY A 91 -13.20 10.30 1.01
CA GLY A 91 -12.46 11.55 0.85
C GLY A 91 -11.32 11.49 -0.16
N TYR A 92 -11.06 10.29 -0.70
CA TYR A 92 -9.97 10.05 -1.63
C TYR A 92 -10.43 9.94 -3.10
N ILE A 93 -11.70 9.55 -3.33
CA ILE A 93 -12.37 9.56 -4.64
C ILE A 93 -12.69 10.98 -5.13
#